data_AF-A0A6P4BHV3-F1
#
_entry.id   AF-A0A6P4BHV3-F1
#
_cell.length_a   1.000
_cell.length_b   1.000
_cell.length_c   1.000
_cell.angle_alpha   90.00
_cell.angle_beta   90.00
_cell.angle_gamma   90.00
#
_symmetry.space_group_name_H-M   'P 1'
#
loop_
_entity.id
_entity.type
_entity.pdbx_description
1 polymer ?
#
loop_
_entity_poly.entity_id
_entity_poly.type
_entity_poly.pdbx_seq_one_letter_code
_entity_poly.pdbx_strand_id
1 'polypeptide(L)'
;MSCKDPACRKGVYDCVENKCIYKINYPDGGQTGGHAAYESFTFTSAQGEVVSITEMIFGCSTDNQNFRFGETNAISGVMGLSMSPESLIGQLINIIDKQFSYCLPDMNEGLNHSLYLSFGSDVHIPPGSDVSSTLFVSPPLSNYYYLDLLDIVVGSHRMAFPIDRFQVDKDGNGGFIIDSGAPITLLSKNARGTDTYTAVLEVFQKFYDAHGLRRVHDRPYKFDLCYTVGRGFSEY
;
A
#
# COMPACT_ATOMS: atom_id res chain seq x y z
N MET A 1 -17.73 13.13 17.11
CA MET A 1 -16.91 13.17 18.35
C MET A 1 -16.64 14.63 18.77
N SER A 2 -16.50 14.93 20.07
CA SER A 2 -16.18 16.28 20.57
C SER A 2 -14.67 16.48 20.75
N CYS A 3 -14.20 17.73 20.81
CA CYS A 3 -12.77 18.00 21.03
C CYS A 3 -12.24 17.64 22.43
N LYS A 4 -13.13 17.40 23.39
CA LYS A 4 -12.71 16.94 24.73
C LYS A 4 -12.26 15.48 24.71
N ASP A 5 -12.65 14.73 23.68
CA ASP A 5 -12.28 13.33 23.50
C ASP A 5 -10.75 13.17 23.42
N PRO A 6 -10.14 12.23 24.17
CA PRO A 6 -8.71 11.99 24.10
C PRO A 6 -8.20 11.65 22.70
N ALA A 7 -8.99 10.92 21.90
CA ALA A 7 -8.60 10.53 20.54
C ALA A 7 -8.44 11.75 19.62
N CYS A 8 -9.19 12.83 19.88
CA CYS A 8 -9.14 14.06 19.09
C CYS A 8 -7.89 14.93 19.33
N ARG A 9 -7.01 14.57 20.27
CA ARG A 9 -5.91 15.46 20.70
C ARG A 9 -4.57 15.20 20.02
N LYS A 10 -4.51 14.22 19.11
CA LYS A 10 -3.27 13.72 18.50
C LYS A 10 -3.50 13.28 17.06
N GLY A 11 -2.42 13.00 16.33
CA GLY A 11 -2.48 12.35 15.04
C GLY A 11 -3.00 13.27 13.93
N VAL A 12 -3.97 12.78 13.18
CA VAL A 12 -4.55 13.43 11.98
C VAL A 12 -5.74 14.36 12.29
N TYR A 13 -5.98 14.64 13.57
CA TYR A 13 -7.17 15.34 14.03
C TYR A 13 -6.90 16.79 14.43
N ASP A 14 -7.82 17.66 14.03
CA ASP A 14 -7.92 19.05 14.41
C ASP A 14 -9.24 19.32 15.17
N CYS A 15 -9.23 20.30 16.06
CA CYS A 15 -10.44 20.76 16.73
C CYS A 15 -10.95 22.06 16.09
N VAL A 16 -12.17 22.02 15.55
CA VAL A 16 -12.84 23.19 14.98
C VAL A 16 -14.24 23.29 15.59
N GLU A 17 -14.55 24.39 16.27
CA GLU A 17 -15.87 24.65 16.86
C GLU A 17 -16.40 23.48 17.72
N ASN A 18 -15.54 22.91 18.56
CA ASN A 18 -15.82 21.75 19.42
C ASN A 18 -16.16 20.44 18.65
N LYS A 19 -15.92 20.39 17.34
CA LYS A 19 -15.99 19.18 16.50
C LYS A 19 -14.59 18.68 16.19
N CYS A 20 -14.42 17.36 16.30
CA CYS A 20 -13.19 16.73 15.86
C CYS A 20 -13.20 16.50 14.35
N ILE A 21 -12.26 17.13 13.65
CA ILE A 21 -12.11 17.06 12.20
C ILE A 21 -10.86 16.26 11.91
N TYR A 22 -10.93 15.32 10.96
CA TYR A 22 -9.74 14.64 10.47
C TYR A 22 -9.38 15.17 9.08
N LYS A 23 -8.09 15.15 8.76
CA LYS A 23 -7.60 15.45 7.41
C LYS A 23 -6.45 14.53 7.04
N ILE A 24 -6.54 13.89 5.87
CA ILE A 24 -5.52 12.98 5.35
C ILE A 24 -5.18 13.39 3.92
N ASN A 25 -3.88 13.42 3.62
CA ASN A 25 -3.36 13.60 2.27
C ASN A 25 -2.64 12.32 1.85
N TYR A 26 -2.93 11.85 0.65
CA TYR A 26 -2.32 10.67 0.06
C TYR A 26 -1.19 11.07 -0.91
N PRO A 27 -0.15 10.23 -1.06
CA PRO A 27 0.98 10.51 -1.96
C PRO A 27 0.61 10.69 -3.43
N ASP A 28 -0.51 10.11 -3.87
CA ASP A 28 -1.05 10.24 -5.23
C ASP A 28 -1.79 11.58 -5.47
N GLY A 29 -1.90 12.42 -4.43
CA GLY A 29 -2.61 13.71 -4.46
C GLY A 29 -4.07 13.63 -4.02
N GLY A 30 -4.55 12.45 -3.63
CA GLY A 30 -5.85 12.27 -2.96
C GLY A 30 -5.91 13.02 -1.63
N GLN A 31 -7.02 13.68 -1.33
CA GLN A 31 -7.21 14.36 -0.05
C GLN A 31 -8.61 14.12 0.49
N THR A 32 -8.71 13.74 1.75
CA THR A 32 -9.99 13.50 2.43
C THR A 32 -10.02 14.21 3.76
N GLY A 33 -11.17 14.78 4.09
CA GLY A 33 -11.44 15.41 5.36
C GLY A 33 -12.90 15.32 5.75
N GLY A 34 -13.15 15.41 7.05
CA GLY A 34 -14.50 15.31 7.59
C GLY A 34 -14.51 15.13 9.10
N HIS A 35 -15.61 14.62 9.62
CA HIS A 35 -15.80 14.47 11.05
C HIS A 35 -15.27 13.13 11.55
N ALA A 36 -14.49 13.13 12.64
CA ALA A 36 -14.15 11.90 13.32
C ALA A 36 -15.32 11.43 14.21
N ALA A 37 -15.60 10.14 14.15
CA ALA A 37 -16.69 9.48 14.86
C ALA A 37 -16.27 8.10 15.36
N TYR A 38 -17.03 7.57 16.33
CA TYR A 38 -16.92 6.18 16.75
C TYR A 38 -18.01 5.35 16.09
N GLU A 39 -17.69 4.11 15.75
CA GLU A 39 -18.64 3.12 15.25
C GLU A 39 -18.26 1.71 15.72
N SER A 40 -19.17 0.76 15.52
CA SER A 40 -18.93 -0.66 15.71
C SER A 40 -18.66 -1.33 14.37
N PHE A 41 -17.53 -2.02 14.27
CA PHE A 41 -17.16 -2.79 13.07
C PHE A 41 -17.35 -4.26 13.35
N THR A 42 -17.92 -4.98 12.39
CA THR A 42 -18.22 -6.40 12.53
C THR A 42 -17.42 -7.20 11.52
N PHE A 43 -16.78 -8.25 12.00
CA PHE A 43 -15.94 -9.17 11.23
C PHE A 43 -16.46 -10.59 11.41
N THR A 44 -16.21 -11.45 10.43
CA THR A 44 -16.49 -12.89 10.52
C THR A 44 -15.16 -13.61 10.59
N SER A 45 -14.94 -14.40 11.64
CA SER A 45 -13.72 -15.20 11.78
C SER A 45 -13.68 -16.36 10.78
N ALA A 46 -12.52 -16.99 10.62
CA ALA A 46 -12.36 -18.18 9.79
C ALA A 46 -13.24 -19.35 10.26
N GLN A 47 -13.68 -19.37 11.52
CA GLN A 47 -14.58 -20.38 12.08
C GLN A 47 -16.07 -20.00 11.91
N GLY A 48 -16.36 -18.86 11.27
CA GLY A 48 -17.71 -18.36 11.03
C GLY A 48 -18.31 -17.59 12.21
N GLU A 49 -17.51 -17.28 13.24
CA GLU A 49 -17.97 -16.50 14.38
C GLU A 49 -18.02 -15.01 14.03
N VAL A 50 -19.11 -14.35 14.41
CA VAL A 50 -19.26 -12.91 14.19
C VAL A 50 -18.66 -12.17 15.38
N VAL A 51 -17.61 -11.39 15.13
CA VAL A 51 -16.90 -10.58 16.12
C VAL A 51 -17.24 -9.11 15.88
N SER A 52 -17.77 -8.43 16.89
CA SER A 52 -18.04 -7.00 16.83
C SER A 52 -17.06 -6.24 17.71
N ILE A 53 -16.36 -5.27 17.12
CA ILE A 53 -15.44 -4.37 17.80
C ILE A 53 -16.10 -3.01 17.89
N THR A 54 -16.42 -2.60 19.12
CA THR A 54 -17.05 -1.31 19.41
C THR A 54 -16.02 -0.22 19.62
N GLU A 55 -16.45 1.05 19.58
CA GLU A 55 -15.61 2.22 19.85
C GLU A 55 -14.41 2.35 18.90
N MET A 56 -14.57 1.89 17.66
CA MET A 56 -13.58 2.11 16.60
C MET A 56 -13.71 3.53 16.07
N ILE A 57 -12.63 4.28 16.09
CA ILE A 57 -12.60 5.62 15.49
C ILE A 57 -12.46 5.52 13.97
N PHE A 58 -13.26 6.30 13.25
CA PHE A 58 -13.18 6.41 11.80
C PHE A 58 -13.55 7.82 11.33
N GLY A 59 -13.29 8.09 10.06
CA GLY A 59 -13.61 9.37 9.42
C GLY A 59 -14.90 9.33 8.61
N CYS A 60 -15.88 10.14 8.99
CA CYS A 60 -17.03 10.46 8.15
C CYS A 60 -16.64 11.57 7.17
N SER A 61 -16.21 11.19 5.97
CA SER A 61 -15.72 12.11 4.94
C SER A 61 -16.82 13.02 4.39
N THR A 62 -16.56 14.32 4.34
CA THR A 62 -17.45 15.32 3.73
C THR A 62 -16.76 16.13 2.63
N ASP A 63 -15.43 16.09 2.59
CA ASP A 63 -14.60 16.71 1.57
C ASP A 63 -13.63 15.66 1.03
N ASN A 64 -13.78 15.27 -0.22
CA ASN A 64 -12.95 14.28 -0.90
C ASN A 64 -12.51 14.85 -2.24
N GLN A 65 -11.20 14.97 -2.44
CA GLN A 65 -10.57 15.51 -3.63
C GLN A 65 -9.69 14.44 -4.28
N ASN A 66 -9.72 14.37 -5.60
CA ASN A 66 -8.86 13.50 -6.42
C ASN A 66 -9.00 11.98 -6.16
N PHE A 67 -10.07 11.52 -5.50
CA PHE A 67 -10.37 10.10 -5.40
C PHE A 67 -11.05 9.56 -6.66
N ARG A 68 -10.71 8.32 -7.03
CA ARG A 68 -11.34 7.58 -8.14
C ARG A 68 -11.87 6.25 -7.62
N PHE A 69 -13.13 6.22 -7.24
CA PHE A 69 -13.81 5.03 -6.71
C PHE A 69 -14.56 4.23 -7.78
N GLY A 70 -14.02 4.23 -9.00
CA GLY A 70 -14.64 3.63 -10.18
C GLY A 70 -15.81 4.45 -10.71
N GLU A 71 -16.33 4.07 -11.88
CA GLU A 71 -17.42 4.79 -12.57
C GLU A 71 -18.77 4.67 -11.85
N THR A 72 -18.96 3.58 -11.09
CA THR A 72 -20.21 3.29 -10.37
C THR A 72 -20.25 3.88 -8.96
N ASN A 73 -19.14 4.45 -8.47
CA ASN A 73 -18.98 4.91 -7.08
C ASN A 73 -19.41 3.85 -6.04
N ALA A 74 -19.18 2.57 -6.33
CA ALA A 74 -19.55 1.48 -5.42
C ALA A 74 -18.70 1.43 -4.13
N ILE A 75 -17.55 2.13 -4.11
CA ILE A 75 -16.66 2.19 -2.95
C ILE A 75 -17.08 3.38 -2.07
N SER A 76 -17.46 3.09 -0.82
CA SER A 76 -17.95 4.10 0.13
C SER A 76 -16.85 4.68 1.05
N GLY A 77 -15.61 4.23 0.93
CA GLY A 77 -14.51 4.73 1.75
C GLY A 77 -13.21 3.95 1.59
N VAL A 78 -12.24 4.26 2.47
CA VAL A 78 -10.91 3.65 2.48
C VAL A 78 -10.69 2.96 3.82
N MET A 79 -10.23 1.71 3.77
CA MET A 79 -9.77 0.96 4.93
C MET A 79 -8.25 1.15 5.07
N GLY A 80 -7.82 1.95 6.04
CA GLY A 80 -6.39 2.18 6.29
C GLY A 80 -5.75 1.00 7.01
N LEU A 81 -4.69 0.43 6.44
CA LEU A 81 -3.95 -0.72 6.99
C LEU A 81 -2.53 -0.37 7.49
N SER A 82 -2.17 0.91 7.54
CA SER A 82 -0.84 1.36 7.99
C SER A 82 -0.56 1.04 9.47
N MET A 83 0.63 1.37 9.96
CA MET A 83 0.97 1.24 11.39
C MET A 83 0.45 2.43 12.23
N SER A 84 -0.38 3.31 11.67
CA SER A 84 -0.89 4.49 12.38
C SER A 84 -1.86 4.07 13.48
N PRO A 85 -1.86 4.71 14.66
CA PRO A 85 -2.82 4.41 15.73
C PRO A 85 -4.29 4.49 15.30
N GLU A 86 -4.61 5.34 14.31
CA GLU A 86 -5.95 5.57 13.78
C GLU A 86 -6.34 4.59 12.66
N SER A 87 -5.39 3.82 12.13
CA SER A 87 -5.66 2.79 11.13
C SER A 87 -6.44 1.62 11.73
N LEU A 88 -7.01 0.76 10.88
CA LEU A 88 -7.67 -0.46 11.34
C LEU A 88 -6.68 -1.34 12.14
N ILE A 89 -5.47 -1.52 11.61
CA ILE A 89 -4.43 -2.35 12.23
C ILE A 89 -3.97 -1.76 13.57
N GLY A 90 -3.79 -0.44 13.64
CA GLY A 90 -3.38 0.25 14.87
C GLY A 90 -4.42 0.15 15.98
N GLN A 91 -5.71 0.27 15.64
CA GLN A 91 -6.81 0.14 16.60
C GLN A 91 -7.01 -1.29 17.08
N LEU A 92 -6.78 -2.28 16.21
CA LEU A 92 -6.95 -3.70 16.52
C LEU A 92 -5.71 -4.36 17.13
N ILE A 93 -4.60 -3.64 17.27
CA ILE A 93 -3.26 -4.20 17.49
C ILE A 93 -3.16 -5.17 18.68
N ASN A 94 -3.92 -4.92 19.75
CA ASN A 94 -3.93 -5.74 20.97
C ASN A 94 -4.83 -6.99 20.84
N ILE A 95 -5.76 -6.98 19.89
CA ILE A 95 -6.73 -8.07 19.64
C ILE A 95 -6.13 -9.05 18.63
N ILE A 96 -5.39 -8.54 17.65
CA ILE A 96 -4.87 -9.32 16.50
C ILE A 96 -3.40 -9.74 16.67
N ASP A 97 -2.84 -9.59 17.87
CA ASP A 97 -1.42 -9.87 18.17
C ASP A 97 -0.45 -9.30 17.12
N LYS A 98 -0.71 -8.05 16.68
CA LYS A 98 0.08 -7.34 15.66
C LYS A 98 0.20 -8.06 14.31
N GLN A 99 -0.70 -8.98 14.00
CA GLN A 99 -0.63 -9.81 12.81
C GLN A 99 -1.86 -9.61 11.90
N PHE A 100 -1.60 -9.41 10.62
CA PHE A 100 -2.59 -9.48 9.56
C PHE A 100 -1.93 -9.97 8.27
N SER A 101 -2.72 -10.50 7.35
CA SER A 101 -2.26 -10.93 6.03
C SER A 101 -3.31 -10.61 4.98
N TYR A 102 -2.87 -10.28 3.77
CA TYR A 102 -3.78 -10.17 2.63
C TYR A 102 -3.24 -10.92 1.41
N CYS A 103 -4.15 -11.46 0.61
CA CYS A 103 -3.87 -12.06 -0.69
C CYS A 103 -4.79 -11.39 -1.71
N LEU A 104 -4.20 -10.52 -2.55
CA LEU A 104 -4.93 -9.80 -3.59
C LEU A 104 -5.06 -10.68 -4.84
N PRO A 105 -6.23 -10.73 -5.49
CA PRO A 105 -6.40 -11.47 -6.73
C PRO A 105 -5.63 -10.82 -7.89
N ASP A 106 -5.31 -11.60 -8.94
CA ASP A 106 -4.77 -11.04 -10.16
C ASP A 106 -5.81 -10.10 -10.82
N MET A 107 -5.36 -8.88 -11.10
CA MET A 107 -6.17 -7.84 -11.75
C MET A 107 -6.70 -8.28 -13.13
N ASN A 108 -6.06 -9.25 -13.79
CA ASN A 108 -6.42 -9.74 -15.12
C ASN A 108 -7.42 -10.91 -15.10
N GLU A 109 -7.49 -11.68 -14.00
CA GLU A 109 -8.39 -12.84 -13.88
C GLU A 109 -9.80 -12.45 -13.42
N GLY A 110 -10.00 -11.17 -13.11
CA GLY A 110 -11.26 -10.61 -12.63
C GLY A 110 -11.58 -11.04 -11.19
N LEU A 111 -12.76 -10.63 -10.69
CA LEU A 111 -13.24 -10.95 -9.33
C LEU A 111 -13.68 -12.41 -9.15
N ASN A 112 -13.22 -13.33 -10.01
CA ASN A 112 -13.52 -14.75 -9.91
C ASN A 112 -12.79 -15.44 -8.75
N HIS A 113 -11.78 -14.76 -8.18
CA HIS A 113 -11.04 -15.21 -7.00
C HIS A 113 -11.36 -14.32 -5.79
N SER A 114 -11.44 -14.95 -4.62
CA SER A 114 -11.67 -14.24 -3.36
C SER A 114 -10.43 -13.46 -2.94
N LEU A 115 -10.61 -12.18 -2.63
CA LEU A 115 -9.68 -11.41 -1.81
C LEU A 115 -9.69 -12.00 -0.40
N TYR A 116 -8.52 -12.30 0.14
CA TYR A 116 -8.39 -12.68 1.54
C TYR A 116 -7.74 -11.55 2.32
N LEU A 117 -8.36 -11.20 3.45
CA LEU A 117 -7.80 -10.31 4.47
C LEU A 117 -8.08 -10.98 5.82
N SER A 118 -7.03 -11.42 6.48
CA SER A 118 -7.09 -12.17 7.74
C SER A 118 -6.36 -11.42 8.84
N PHE A 119 -6.83 -11.57 10.06
CA PHE A 119 -6.32 -10.87 11.24
C PHE A 119 -6.03 -11.85 12.38
N GLY A 120 -4.95 -11.61 13.12
CA GLY A 120 -4.59 -12.40 14.30
C GLY A 120 -4.54 -13.90 14.03
N SER A 121 -5.21 -14.69 14.86
CA SER A 121 -5.22 -16.15 14.76
C SER A 121 -5.78 -16.71 13.46
N ASP A 122 -6.50 -15.91 12.67
CA ASP A 122 -7.00 -16.33 11.36
C ASP A 122 -5.95 -16.21 10.25
N VAL A 123 -4.80 -15.60 10.54
CA VAL A 123 -3.65 -15.60 9.64
C VAL A 123 -3.04 -16.99 9.62
N HIS A 124 -3.29 -17.71 8.52
CA HIS A 124 -2.79 -19.06 8.31
C HIS A 124 -1.72 -19.07 7.22
N ILE A 125 -0.50 -19.45 7.60
CA ILE A 125 0.55 -19.80 6.66
C ILE A 125 0.61 -21.33 6.63
N PRO A 126 0.20 -21.97 5.52
CA PRO A 126 0.20 -23.43 5.43
C PRO A 126 1.59 -24.02 5.71
N PRO A 127 1.69 -25.16 6.43
CA PRO A 127 2.95 -25.87 6.58
C PRO A 127 3.54 -26.23 5.22
N GLY A 128 4.82 -25.91 5.01
CA GLY A 128 5.51 -26.15 3.73
C GLY A 128 5.28 -25.05 2.68
N SER A 129 4.59 -23.97 3.02
CA SER A 129 4.59 -22.76 2.17
C SER A 129 6.00 -22.17 2.09
N ASP A 130 6.41 -21.82 0.88
CA ASP A 130 7.67 -21.12 0.62
C ASP A 130 7.51 -19.62 0.90
N VAL A 131 7.54 -19.26 2.19
CA VAL A 131 7.39 -17.87 2.65
C VAL A 131 8.73 -17.34 3.13
N SER A 132 9.12 -16.19 2.59
CA SER A 132 10.27 -15.42 3.06
C SER A 132 9.82 -14.27 3.96
N SER A 133 10.65 -13.93 4.94
CA SER A 133 10.40 -12.81 5.86
C SER A 133 11.52 -11.78 5.80
N THR A 134 11.16 -10.51 5.96
CA THR A 134 12.12 -9.42 6.16
C THR A 134 11.62 -8.50 7.28
N LEU A 135 12.54 -7.81 7.94
CA LEU A 135 12.19 -6.83 8.95
C LEU A 135 11.70 -5.54 8.28
N PHE A 136 10.70 -4.91 8.88
CA PHE A 136 10.34 -3.55 8.51
C PHE A 136 11.38 -2.57 9.03
N VAL A 137 11.69 -1.56 8.23
CA VAL A 137 12.42 -0.38 8.67
C VAL A 137 11.43 0.57 9.33
N SER A 138 11.84 1.27 10.40
CA SER A 138 10.98 2.22 11.12
C SER A 138 11.57 3.63 11.09
N PRO A 139 11.30 4.41 10.04
CA PRO A 139 11.70 5.81 9.98
C PRO A 139 11.02 6.66 11.06
N PRO A 140 11.66 7.72 11.55
CA PRO A 140 11.01 8.69 12.41
C PRO A 140 9.75 9.26 11.73
N LEU A 141 8.67 9.41 12.51
CA LEU A 141 7.43 10.09 12.10
C LEU A 141 6.70 9.44 10.91
N SER A 142 6.98 8.18 10.58
CA SER A 142 6.30 7.44 9.51
C SER A 142 5.63 6.18 10.02
N ASN A 143 4.46 5.89 9.47
CA ASN A 143 3.64 4.72 9.80
C ASN A 143 3.49 3.76 8.60
N TYR A 144 4.25 3.95 7.52
CA TYR A 144 4.23 3.03 6.37
C TYR A 144 5.10 1.80 6.62
N TYR A 145 4.80 0.71 5.91
CA TYR A 145 5.61 -0.50 5.92
C TYR A 145 6.84 -0.33 5.03
N TYR A 146 7.93 0.20 5.60
CA TYR A 146 9.20 0.32 4.88
C TYR A 146 9.96 -0.99 4.85
N LEU A 147 10.57 -1.27 3.70
CA LEU A 147 11.47 -2.39 3.48
C LEU A 147 12.91 -1.90 3.30
N ASP A 148 13.87 -2.71 3.75
CA ASP A 148 15.28 -2.53 3.43
C ASP A 148 15.60 -3.13 2.05
N LEU A 149 15.26 -2.39 0.99
CA LEU A 149 15.55 -2.82 -0.38
C LEU A 149 17.04 -2.67 -0.67
N LEU A 150 17.75 -3.78 -0.86
CA LEU A 150 19.19 -3.75 -1.11
C LEU A 150 19.54 -3.42 -2.56
N ASP A 151 18.82 -4.01 -3.52
CA ASP A 151 19.10 -3.85 -4.94
C ASP A 151 17.94 -4.37 -5.80
N ILE A 152 18.01 -4.11 -7.09
CA ILE A 152 17.05 -4.62 -8.09
C ILE A 152 17.80 -5.56 -9.04
N VAL A 153 17.13 -6.65 -9.44
CA VAL A 153 17.65 -7.60 -10.43
C VAL A 153 16.63 -7.73 -11.56
N VAL A 154 17.11 -7.65 -12.80
CA VAL A 154 16.31 -7.83 -14.02
C VAL A 154 16.90 -9.02 -14.78
N GLY A 155 16.16 -10.13 -14.85
CA GLY A 155 16.67 -11.40 -15.35
C GLY A 155 17.90 -11.83 -14.54
N SER A 156 19.06 -11.97 -15.20
CA SER A 156 20.34 -12.25 -14.53
C SER A 156 21.19 -11.00 -14.24
N HIS A 157 20.69 -9.80 -14.56
CA HIS A 157 21.43 -8.54 -14.38
C HIS A 157 21.07 -7.87 -13.06
N ARG A 158 22.03 -7.85 -12.13
CA ARG A 158 21.95 -7.08 -10.90
C ARG A 158 22.34 -5.63 -11.18
N MET A 159 21.50 -4.68 -10.77
CA MET A 159 21.74 -3.25 -11.02
C MET A 159 22.95 -2.70 -10.27
N ALA A 160 23.34 -3.32 -9.15
CA ALA A 160 24.50 -2.94 -8.34
C ALA A 160 24.45 -1.48 -7.89
N PHE A 161 23.27 -1.05 -7.45
CA PHE A 161 23.10 0.28 -6.90
C PHE A 161 23.96 0.49 -5.64
N PRO A 162 24.37 1.74 -5.33
CA PRO A 162 24.99 2.07 -4.06
C PRO A 162 24.12 1.61 -2.88
N ILE A 163 24.76 1.12 -1.80
CA ILE A 163 24.06 0.51 -0.66
C ILE A 163 23.05 1.45 0.03
N ASP A 164 23.27 2.76 -0.06
CA ASP A 164 22.41 3.77 0.53
C ASP A 164 21.27 4.23 -0.40
N ARG A 165 21.19 3.70 -1.63
CA ARG A 165 20.25 4.16 -2.67
C ARG A 165 18.81 4.19 -2.17
N PHE A 166 18.38 3.10 -1.55
CA PHE A 166 17.01 2.92 -1.06
C PHE A 166 16.90 3.11 0.45
N GLN A 167 17.96 3.56 1.12
CA GLN A 167 17.92 3.79 2.55
C GLN A 167 17.19 5.09 2.88
N VAL A 168 16.43 5.05 3.97
CA VAL A 168 15.79 6.22 4.54
C VAL A 168 16.86 7.09 5.21
N ASP A 169 16.81 8.40 4.97
CA ASP A 169 17.71 9.34 5.64
C ASP A 169 17.23 9.70 7.05
N LYS A 170 18.03 10.50 7.77
CA LYS A 170 17.74 10.93 9.14
C LYS A 170 16.45 11.75 9.28
N ASP A 171 15.99 12.35 8.18
CA ASP A 171 14.83 13.22 8.13
C ASP A 171 13.58 12.45 7.64
N GLY A 172 13.72 11.13 7.40
CA GLY A 172 12.64 10.26 6.96
C GLY A 172 12.44 10.22 5.44
N ASN A 173 13.33 10.82 4.64
CA ASN A 173 13.20 10.83 3.18
C ASN A 173 13.83 9.59 2.54
N GLY A 174 13.33 9.23 1.35
CA GLY A 174 13.77 8.04 0.63
C GLY A 174 13.06 6.79 1.14
N GLY A 175 13.72 5.64 1.02
CA GLY A 175 13.13 4.35 1.40
C GLY A 175 12.42 3.61 0.26
N PHE A 176 11.91 2.44 0.60
CA PHE A 176 11.02 1.64 -0.22
C PHE A 176 9.86 1.17 0.65
N ILE A 177 8.61 1.33 0.18
CA ILE A 177 7.41 1.04 0.98
C ILE A 177 6.52 0.03 0.26
N ILE A 178 5.76 -0.73 1.05
CA ILE A 178 4.61 -1.48 0.54
C ILE A 178 3.38 -0.57 0.59
N ASP A 179 2.72 -0.39 -0.56
CA ASP A 179 1.51 0.40 -0.69
C ASP A 179 0.45 -0.36 -1.49
N SER A 180 -0.57 -0.89 -0.82
CA SER A 180 -1.70 -1.57 -1.46
C SER A 180 -2.62 -0.61 -2.24
N GLY A 181 -2.48 0.71 -2.04
CA GLY A 181 -3.16 1.73 -2.83
C GLY A 181 -2.48 2.00 -4.17
N ALA A 182 -1.23 1.55 -4.37
CA ALA A 182 -0.50 1.69 -5.61
C ALA A 182 -0.72 0.46 -6.51
N PRO A 183 -1.45 0.57 -7.64
CA PRO A 183 -1.70 -0.57 -8.53
C PRO A 183 -0.43 -1.05 -9.27
N ILE A 184 0.63 -0.24 -9.27
CA ILE A 184 1.92 -0.53 -9.91
C ILE A 184 3.06 -0.05 -9.02
N THR A 185 4.24 -0.67 -9.15
CA THR A 185 5.46 -0.19 -8.48
C THR A 185 5.93 1.13 -9.08
N LEU A 186 6.24 2.10 -8.21
CA LEU A 186 6.80 3.40 -8.60
C LEU A 186 8.27 3.48 -8.19
N LEU A 187 9.15 3.74 -9.16
CA LEU A 187 10.56 3.98 -8.90
C LEU A 187 10.87 5.47 -9.06
N SER A 188 11.72 6.00 -8.19
CA SER A 188 12.08 7.42 -8.23
C SER A 188 13.00 7.74 -9.41
N LYS A 189 12.69 8.83 -10.13
CA LYS A 189 13.60 9.47 -11.11
C LYS A 189 14.72 10.26 -10.44
N ASN A 190 14.70 10.38 -9.11
CA ASN A 190 15.74 11.01 -8.33
C ASN A 190 15.82 10.39 -6.93
N ALA A 191 16.41 9.20 -6.82
CA ALA A 191 16.79 8.63 -5.54
C ALA A 191 18.25 9.01 -5.25
N ARG A 192 18.45 9.95 -4.31
CA ARG A 192 19.78 10.44 -3.92
C ARG A 192 20.65 10.89 -5.10
N GLY A 193 20.07 11.63 -6.05
CA GLY A 193 20.79 12.16 -7.21
C GLY A 193 20.91 11.20 -8.39
N THR A 194 20.21 10.07 -8.40
CA THR A 194 20.18 9.17 -9.56
C THR A 194 18.77 8.79 -9.99
N ASP A 195 18.59 8.75 -11.30
CA ASP A 195 17.37 8.27 -11.95
C ASP A 195 17.31 6.74 -11.93
N THR A 196 16.73 6.22 -10.85
CA THR A 196 16.60 4.76 -10.64
C THR A 196 15.59 4.17 -11.62
N TYR A 197 14.49 4.88 -11.87
CA TYR A 197 13.47 4.47 -12.84
C TYR A 197 14.09 4.24 -14.22
N THR A 198 14.79 5.23 -14.77
CA THR A 198 15.37 5.13 -16.11
C THR A 198 16.43 4.05 -16.17
N ALA A 199 17.29 3.93 -15.16
CA ALA A 199 18.32 2.88 -15.11
C ALA A 199 17.71 1.47 -15.15
N VAL A 200 16.68 1.21 -14.35
CA VAL A 200 15.98 -0.08 -14.35
C VAL A 200 15.24 -0.30 -15.68
N LEU A 201 14.57 0.73 -16.19
CA LEU A 201 13.82 0.67 -17.44
C LEU A 201 14.73 0.33 -18.64
N GLU A 202 15.94 0.88 -18.69
CA GLU A 202 16.92 0.58 -19.76
C GLU A 202 17.38 -0.88 -19.73
N VAL A 203 17.65 -1.44 -18.55
CA VAL A 203 18.04 -2.86 -18.42
C VAL A 203 16.86 -3.76 -18.73
N PHE A 204 15.66 -3.42 -18.25
CA PHE A 204 14.42 -4.11 -18.59
C PHE A 204 14.17 -4.14 -20.08
N GLN A 205 14.34 -3.00 -20.76
CA GLN A 205 14.23 -2.90 -22.21
C GLN A 205 15.23 -3.82 -22.90
N LYS A 206 16.52 -3.74 -22.56
CA LYS A 206 17.56 -4.59 -23.16
C LYS A 206 17.27 -6.08 -22.96
N PHE A 207 16.78 -6.46 -21.78
CA PHE A 207 16.42 -7.83 -21.47
C PHE A 207 15.32 -8.34 -22.40
N TYR A 208 14.16 -7.67 -22.47
CA TYR A 208 13.05 -8.14 -23.30
C TYR A 208 13.28 -7.99 -24.80
N ASP A 209 14.05 -7.00 -25.24
CA ASP A 209 14.46 -6.89 -26.64
C ASP A 209 15.32 -8.07 -27.09
N ALA A 210 16.24 -8.52 -26.23
CA ALA A 210 17.09 -9.68 -26.51
C ALA A 210 16.28 -10.98 -26.60
N HIS A 211 15.11 -11.04 -25.96
CA HIS A 211 14.16 -12.15 -26.05
C HIS A 211 13.17 -12.01 -27.22
N GLY A 212 13.34 -11.00 -28.08
CA GLY A 212 12.56 -10.85 -29.31
C GLY A 212 11.14 -10.32 -29.09
N LEU A 213 10.82 -9.74 -27.94
CA LEU A 213 9.52 -9.14 -27.71
C LEU A 213 9.35 -7.89 -28.60
N ARG A 214 8.16 -7.76 -29.19
CA ARG A 214 7.85 -6.63 -30.08
C ARG A 214 7.37 -5.43 -29.28
N ARG A 215 8.08 -4.31 -29.40
CA ARG A 215 7.71 -3.05 -28.75
C ARG A 215 6.43 -2.44 -29.30
N VAL A 216 5.73 -1.73 -28.43
CA VAL A 216 4.49 -1.00 -28.70
C VAL A 216 4.78 0.49 -28.47
N HIS A 217 4.66 1.30 -29.52
CA HIS A 217 5.16 2.69 -29.52
C HIS A 217 4.09 3.75 -29.25
N ASP A 218 2.81 3.40 -29.30
CA ASP A 218 1.67 4.30 -29.03
C ASP A 218 1.46 4.58 -27.53
N ARG A 219 2.35 4.08 -26.66
CA ARG A 219 2.38 4.32 -25.19
C ARG A 219 1.00 4.21 -24.56
N PRO A 220 0.34 3.04 -24.64
CA PRO A 220 -0.94 2.84 -23.99
C PRO A 220 -0.81 3.13 -22.49
N TYR A 221 -1.79 3.85 -21.94
CA TYR A 221 -1.85 4.19 -20.51
C TYR A 221 -0.67 5.00 -19.96
N LYS A 222 0.09 5.71 -20.82
CA LYS A 222 1.22 6.59 -20.48
C LYS A 222 2.46 5.88 -19.88
N PHE A 223 2.59 4.57 -20.07
CA PHE A 223 3.84 3.88 -19.75
C PHE A 223 4.93 4.21 -20.79
N ASP A 224 6.18 4.34 -20.34
CA ASP A 224 7.32 4.67 -21.21
C ASP A 224 7.78 3.48 -22.07
N LEU A 225 7.50 2.24 -21.64
CA LEU A 225 7.89 1.01 -22.33
C LEU A 225 6.76 -0.01 -22.32
N CYS A 226 6.35 -0.46 -23.51
CA CYS A 226 5.29 -1.44 -23.70
C CYS A 226 5.71 -2.49 -24.73
N TYR A 227 5.24 -3.73 -24.56
CA TYR A 227 5.48 -4.85 -25.46
C TYR A 227 4.15 -5.54 -25.81
N THR A 228 4.07 -6.18 -26.98
CA THR A 228 2.96 -7.07 -27.28
C THR A 228 3.16 -8.41 -26.60
N VAL A 229 2.13 -8.88 -25.88
CA VAL A 229 2.13 -10.22 -25.28
C VAL A 229 2.08 -11.27 -26.41
N GLY A 230 3.17 -12.02 -26.56
CA GLY A 230 3.28 -13.14 -27.50
C GLY A 230 2.98 -14.49 -26.84
N ARG A 231 2.99 -15.58 -27.63
CA ARG A 231 2.98 -16.94 -27.06
C ARG A 231 4.22 -17.16 -26.22
N GLY A 232 4.07 -17.77 -25.04
CA GLY A 232 5.19 -18.06 -24.13
C GLY A 232 5.66 -16.86 -23.30
N PHE A 233 4.91 -15.74 -23.26
CA PHE A 233 5.31 -14.56 -22.47
C PHE A 233 5.56 -14.87 -20.98
N SER A 234 4.83 -15.83 -20.41
CA SER A 234 4.99 -16.28 -19.02
C SER A 234 6.21 -17.18 -18.78
N GLU A 235 7.01 -17.49 -19.81
CA GLU A 235 8.16 -18.39 -19.75
C GLU A 235 9.52 -17.66 -19.71
N TYR A 236 9.52 -16.32 -19.79
CA TYR A 236 10.73 -15.47 -19.82
C TYR A 236 11.12 -14.93 -18.44
#